data_AF-A0A1Z2SM06-F1
#
_entry.id   AF-A0A1Z2SM06-F1
#
_cell.length_a   1.000
_cell.length_b   1.000
_cell.length_c   1.000
_cell.angle_alpha   90.00
_cell.angle_beta   90.00
_cell.angle_gamma   90.00
#
_symmetry.space_group_name_H-M   'P 1'
#
loop_
_entity.id
_entity.type
_entity.pdbx_description
1 polymer ?
#
loop_
_entity_poly.entity_id
_entity_poly.type
_entity_poly.pdbx_seq_one_letter_code
_entity_poly.pdbx_strand_id
1 'polypeptide(L)'
;MNPWFTFWLKNIYLPLSGAVEQDINARANFLSPQIELNFAGNQAIEKEIVSHVASYGTQLSLLAKVVLELSKNSKSKEVVALTKLLDRVETVKKTHQENMRNTAKEALDKLAQQDPDALKRLLAQYTH
;
A
#
# COMPACT_ATOMS: atom_id res chain seq x y z
N MET A 1 1.48 -9.82 -32.66
CA MET A 1 1.30 -8.73 -31.69
C MET A 1 0.42 -9.26 -30.56
N ASN A 2 0.85 -9.15 -29.30
CA ASN A 2 0.21 -9.88 -28.19
C ASN A 2 -1.10 -9.17 -27.78
N PRO A 3 -2.29 -9.79 -27.93
CA PRO A 3 -3.59 -9.12 -27.88
C PRO A 3 -4.00 -8.59 -26.49
N TRP A 4 -3.24 -8.92 -25.44
CA TRP A 4 -3.47 -8.43 -24.08
C TRP A 4 -2.99 -6.99 -23.85
N PHE A 5 -2.10 -6.47 -24.70
CA PHE A 5 -1.61 -5.08 -24.59
C PHE A 5 -2.70 -4.05 -24.87
N THR A 6 -3.67 -4.35 -25.74
CA THR A 6 -4.74 -3.42 -26.13
C THR A 6 -5.79 -3.24 -25.03
N PHE A 7 -5.94 -4.22 -24.14
CA PHE A 7 -6.79 -4.10 -22.95
C PHE A 7 -6.24 -3.08 -21.95
N TRP A 8 -4.92 -2.99 -21.81
CA TRP A 8 -4.27 -2.06 -20.88
C TRP A 8 -4.18 -0.61 -21.40
N LEU A 9 -4.17 -0.41 -22.72
CA LEU A 9 -3.99 0.92 -23.32
C LEU A 9 -5.30 1.71 -23.54
N LYS A 10 -6.46 1.07 -23.38
CA LYS A 10 -7.76 1.68 -23.73
C LYS A 10 -8.19 2.83 -22.81
N ASN A 11 -7.65 2.92 -21.60
CA ASN A 11 -8.09 3.87 -20.56
C ASN A 11 -6.95 4.76 -20.03
N ILE A 12 -5.89 4.99 -20.82
CA ILE A 12 -4.85 5.95 -20.44
C ILE A 12 -5.33 7.35 -20.81
N TYR A 13 -5.86 8.07 -19.81
CA TYR A 13 -6.15 9.49 -19.95
C TYR A 13 -4.88 10.29 -19.64
N LEU A 14 -4.38 11.01 -20.65
CA LEU A 14 -3.25 11.92 -20.48
C LEU A 14 -3.66 13.10 -19.60
N PRO A 15 -2.76 13.60 -18.72
CA PRO A 15 -3.00 14.85 -18.00
C PRO A 15 -3.24 15.97 -19.04
N LEU A 16 -4.27 16.82 -18.82
CA LEU A 16 -4.81 17.88 -19.70
C LEU A 16 -5.96 17.50 -20.66
N SER A 17 -6.58 16.31 -20.52
CA SER A 17 -7.73 15.90 -21.37
C SER A 17 -9.10 16.52 -20.98
N GLY A 18 -9.13 17.48 -20.06
CA GLY A 18 -10.34 18.27 -19.74
C GLY A 18 -11.44 17.55 -18.96
N ALA A 19 -11.26 16.28 -18.59
CA ALA A 19 -12.22 15.48 -17.82
C ALA A 19 -11.72 15.19 -16.40
N VAL A 20 -11.27 16.23 -15.69
CA VAL A 20 -10.76 16.10 -14.30
C VAL A 20 -11.49 17.13 -13.44
N GLU A 21 -12.64 16.76 -12.87
CA GLU A 21 -13.27 17.53 -11.79
C GLU A 21 -12.69 17.06 -10.44
N GLN A 22 -12.24 18.02 -9.62
CA GLN A 22 -11.55 17.77 -8.35
C GLN A 22 -12.45 18.22 -7.19
N ASP A 23 -12.90 17.28 -6.35
CA ASP A 23 -13.54 17.58 -5.06
C ASP A 23 -12.63 17.17 -3.90
N ILE A 24 -12.21 18.16 -3.09
CA ILE A 24 -11.19 18.01 -2.04
C ILE A 24 -11.88 17.74 -0.70
N ASN A 25 -12.20 16.49 -0.42
CA ASN A 25 -12.69 16.09 0.91
C ASN A 25 -11.52 15.63 1.81
N ALA A 26 -11.14 16.48 2.77
CA ALA A 26 -10.00 16.33 3.69
C ALA A 26 -10.00 15.07 4.59
N ARG A 27 -11.04 14.23 4.54
CA ARG A 27 -11.14 13.00 5.34
C ARG A 27 -10.50 11.77 4.66
N ALA A 28 -10.06 11.88 3.41
CA ALA A 28 -9.39 10.81 2.66
C ALA A 28 -7.88 10.66 2.94
N ASN A 29 -7.33 11.46 3.87
CA ASN A 29 -5.90 11.57 4.17
C ASN A 29 -5.23 10.34 4.83
N PHE A 30 -5.93 9.22 5.03
CA PHE A 30 -5.36 8.09 5.78
C PHE A 30 -4.56 7.09 4.93
N LEU A 31 -4.74 7.08 3.60
CA LEU A 31 -4.04 6.11 2.72
C LEU A 31 -3.18 6.75 1.63
N SER A 32 -3.12 8.07 1.56
CA SER A 32 -2.17 8.80 0.72
C SER A 32 -2.15 10.28 1.13
N PRO A 33 -1.01 10.81 1.61
CA PRO A 33 -0.79 12.24 1.53
C PRO A 33 -0.42 12.52 0.05
N GLN A 34 -1.25 13.32 -0.62
CA GLN A 34 -1.03 13.89 -1.96
C GLN A 34 -1.24 13.02 -3.23
N ILE A 35 -2.00 11.92 -3.21
CA ILE A 35 -2.49 11.31 -4.47
C ILE A 35 -3.97 11.64 -4.64
N GLU A 36 -4.26 12.59 -5.54
CA GLU A 36 -5.57 12.75 -6.14
C GLU A 36 -5.93 11.44 -6.86
N LEU A 37 -6.76 10.62 -6.22
CA LEU A 37 -7.22 9.36 -6.81
C LEU A 37 -8.22 9.71 -7.92
N ASN A 38 -7.72 9.75 -9.16
CA ASN A 38 -8.55 9.79 -10.36
C ASN A 38 -9.31 8.46 -10.48
N PHE A 39 -10.51 8.42 -9.91
CA PHE A 39 -11.41 7.28 -10.07
C PHE A 39 -11.90 7.27 -11.52
N ALA A 40 -11.36 6.37 -12.35
CA ALA A 40 -11.82 6.16 -13.73
C ALA A 40 -13.21 5.48 -13.82
N GLY A 41 -13.86 5.25 -12.67
CA GLY A 41 -15.14 4.55 -12.53
C GLY A 41 -15.93 5.05 -11.31
N ASN A 42 -16.89 4.26 -10.84
CA ASN A 42 -17.72 4.65 -9.69
C ASN A 42 -16.88 4.72 -8.41
N GLN A 43 -16.68 5.94 -7.90
CA GLN A 43 -15.86 6.21 -6.72
C GLN A 43 -16.31 5.44 -5.46
N ALA A 44 -17.61 5.23 -5.27
CA ALA A 44 -18.11 4.50 -4.11
C ALA A 44 -17.66 3.03 -4.15
N ILE A 45 -17.74 2.42 -5.33
CA ILE A 45 -17.30 1.04 -5.58
C ILE A 45 -15.78 0.93 -5.43
N GLU A 46 -15.02 1.85 -6.04
CA GLU A 46 -13.55 1.84 -5.96
C GLU A 46 -13.06 1.99 -4.52
N LYS A 47 -13.69 2.86 -3.73
CA LYS A 47 -13.38 3.02 -2.32
C LYS A 47 -13.63 1.74 -1.53
N GLU A 48 -14.76 1.07 -1.77
CA GLU A 48 -15.11 -0.19 -1.13
C GLU A 48 -14.09 -1.29 -1.47
N ILE A 49 -13.69 -1.40 -2.74
CA ILE A 49 -12.66 -2.36 -3.18
C ILE A 49 -11.32 -2.10 -2.49
N VAL A 50 -10.83 -0.86 -2.51
CA VAL A 50 -9.49 -0.52 -1.99
C VAL A 50 -9.40 -0.66 -0.48
N SER A 51 -10.49 -0.38 0.24
CA SER A 51 -10.53 -0.43 1.70
C SER A 51 -10.85 -1.81 2.26
N HIS A 52 -11.72 -2.59 1.62
CA HIS A 52 -12.24 -3.85 2.17
C HIS A 52 -11.82 -5.10 1.40
N VAL A 53 -11.43 -4.99 0.13
CA VAL A 53 -11.04 -6.15 -0.68
C VAL A 53 -9.52 -6.24 -0.80
N ALA A 54 -8.90 -5.25 -1.45
CA ALA A 54 -7.46 -5.21 -1.63
C ALA A 54 -7.00 -3.80 -1.99
N SER A 55 -6.06 -3.25 -1.23
CA SER A 55 -5.39 -2.00 -1.59
C SER A 55 -4.74 -2.08 -2.97
N TYR A 56 -4.56 -0.95 -3.66
CA TYR A 56 -3.82 -0.93 -4.94
C TYR A 56 -2.40 -1.51 -4.81
N GLY A 57 -1.73 -1.28 -3.68
CA GLY A 57 -0.43 -1.89 -3.40
C GLY A 57 -0.48 -3.42 -3.35
N THR A 58 -1.55 -3.99 -2.80
CA THR A 58 -1.80 -5.44 -2.79
C THR A 58 -2.04 -5.97 -4.20
N GLN A 59 -2.91 -5.31 -4.96
CA GLN A 59 -3.24 -5.69 -6.34
C GLN A 59 -1.99 -5.66 -7.25
N LEU A 60 -1.22 -4.57 -7.19
CA LEU A 60 0.02 -4.43 -7.97
C LEU A 60 1.10 -5.43 -7.53
N SER A 61 1.23 -5.70 -6.23
CA SER A 61 2.18 -6.71 -5.74
C SER A 61 1.83 -8.11 -6.25
N LEU A 62 0.53 -8.46 -6.30
CA LEU A 62 0.07 -9.73 -6.86
C LEU A 62 0.40 -9.82 -8.35
N LEU A 63 0.05 -8.79 -9.13
CA LEU A 63 0.36 -8.75 -10.57
C LEU A 63 1.87 -8.87 -10.82
N ALA A 64 2.70 -8.14 -10.06
CA ALA A 64 4.15 -8.20 -10.20
C ALA A 64 4.70 -9.61 -9.92
N LYS A 65 4.19 -10.31 -8.90
CA LYS A 65 4.58 -11.70 -8.60
C LYS A 65 4.21 -12.65 -9.74
N VAL A 66 3.00 -12.52 -10.29
CA VAL A 66 2.57 -13.31 -11.45
C VAL A 66 3.47 -13.04 -12.65
N VAL A 67 3.78 -11.78 -12.94
CA VAL A 67 4.70 -11.42 -14.03
C VAL A 67 6.09 -12.03 -13.84
N LEU A 68 6.65 -11.95 -12.63
CA LEU A 68 7.94 -12.59 -12.32
C LEU A 68 7.89 -14.11 -12.47
N GLU A 69 6.79 -14.74 -12.08
CA GLU A 69 6.59 -16.17 -12.25
C GLU A 69 6.53 -16.58 -13.72
N LEU A 70 5.79 -15.83 -14.54
CA LEU A 70 5.75 -16.03 -15.98
C LEU A 70 7.11 -15.75 -16.65
N SER A 71 7.95 -14.93 -16.02
CA SER A 71 9.25 -14.50 -16.54
C SER A 71 10.45 -15.28 -15.97
N LYS A 72 10.24 -16.42 -15.28
CA LYS A 72 11.30 -17.18 -14.59
C LYS A 72 12.55 -17.47 -15.43
N ASN A 73 12.41 -17.64 -16.75
CA ASN A 73 13.52 -17.93 -17.66
C ASN A 73 14.10 -16.69 -18.37
N SER A 74 13.51 -15.50 -18.16
CA SER A 74 13.96 -14.24 -18.74
C SER A 74 15.00 -13.58 -17.83
N LYS A 75 16.09 -13.12 -18.44
CA LYS A 75 17.11 -12.28 -17.78
C LYS A 75 17.07 -10.83 -18.30
N SER A 76 15.91 -10.40 -18.80
CA SER A 76 15.77 -9.04 -19.30
C SER A 76 16.00 -8.02 -18.17
N LYS A 77 16.42 -6.82 -18.55
CA LYS A 77 16.72 -5.75 -17.59
C LYS A 77 15.48 -5.37 -16.78
N GLU A 78 14.30 -5.49 -17.39
CA GLU A 78 13.00 -5.17 -16.81
C GLU A 78 12.61 -6.18 -15.73
N VAL A 79 12.87 -7.48 -15.93
CA VAL A 79 12.63 -8.52 -14.91
C VAL A 79 13.53 -8.27 -13.70
N VAL A 80 14.81 -7.96 -13.92
CA VAL A 80 15.74 -7.61 -12.84
C VAL A 80 15.28 -6.35 -12.10
N ALA A 81 14.80 -5.33 -12.82
CA ALA A 81 14.28 -4.11 -12.23
C ALA A 81 13.02 -4.36 -11.39
N LEU A 82 12.10 -5.19 -11.89
CA LEU A 82 10.87 -5.56 -11.18
C LEU A 82 11.16 -6.31 -9.88
N THR A 83 12.10 -7.27 -9.90
CA THR A 83 12.55 -7.96 -8.68
C THR A 83 13.12 -6.97 -7.67
N LYS A 84 14.05 -6.10 -8.08
CA LYS A 84 14.64 -5.08 -7.19
C LYS A 84 13.58 -4.13 -6.61
N LEU A 85 12.57 -3.77 -7.40
CA LEU A 85 11.47 -2.94 -6.94
C LEU A 85 10.68 -3.64 -5.82
N LEU A 86 10.33 -4.92 -5.99
CA LEU A 86 9.63 -5.69 -4.97
C LEU A 86 10.47 -5.85 -3.70
N ASP A 87 11.78 -6.10 -3.82
CA ASP A 87 12.67 -6.20 -2.67
C ASP A 87 12.72 -4.90 -1.86
N ARG A 88 12.77 -3.75 -2.55
CA ARG A 88 12.75 -2.43 -1.91
C ARG A 88 11.42 -2.17 -1.21
N VAL A 89 10.30 -2.53 -1.81
CA VAL A 89 8.97 -2.42 -1.20
C VAL A 89 8.90 -3.26 0.07
N GLU A 90 9.36 -4.51 0.04
CA GLU A 90 9.34 -5.38 1.22
C GLU A 90 10.28 -4.87 2.33
N THR A 91 11.43 -4.30 1.96
CA THR A 91 12.34 -3.65 2.91
C THR A 91 11.63 -2.50 3.63
N VAL A 92 10.98 -1.59 2.89
CA VAL A 92 10.25 -0.46 3.49
C VAL A 92 9.13 -0.93 4.42
N LYS A 93 8.38 -1.98 4.04
CA LYS A 93 7.33 -2.55 4.89
C LYS A 93 7.90 -3.10 6.21
N LYS A 94 9.00 -3.85 6.14
CA LYS A 94 9.67 -4.40 7.34
C LYS A 94 10.17 -3.29 8.26
N THR A 95 10.87 -2.29 7.71
CA THR A 95 11.35 -1.14 8.48
C THR A 95 10.21 -0.41 9.17
N HIS A 96 9.07 -0.20 8.49
CA HIS A 96 7.92 0.44 9.11
C HIS A 96 7.34 -0.40 10.26
N GLN A 97 7.21 -1.72 10.08
CA GLN A 97 6.73 -2.62 11.14
C GLN A 97 7.68 -2.64 12.35
N GLU A 98 8.99 -2.67 12.12
CA GLU A 98 10.00 -2.61 13.17
C GLU A 98 9.95 -1.28 13.92
N ASN A 99 9.84 -0.16 13.22
CA ASN A 99 9.70 1.16 13.82
C ASN A 99 8.44 1.25 14.69
N MET A 100 7.29 0.76 14.20
CA MET A 100 6.07 0.73 15.00
C MET A 100 6.23 -0.09 16.29
N ARG A 101 6.91 -1.24 16.22
CA ARG A 101 7.22 -2.06 17.40
C ARG A 101 8.13 -1.33 18.38
N ASN A 102 9.17 -0.67 17.86
CA ASN A 102 10.11 0.09 18.70
C ASN A 102 9.41 1.28 19.38
N THR A 103 8.59 2.03 18.64
CA THR A 103 7.79 3.12 19.22
C THR A 103 6.83 2.62 20.29
N ALA A 104 6.15 1.49 20.07
CA ALA A 104 5.29 0.89 21.07
C ALA A 104 6.10 0.47 22.31
N LYS A 105 7.26 -0.16 22.12
CA LYS A 105 8.15 -0.54 23.23
C LYS A 105 8.61 0.68 24.02
N GLU A 106 9.09 1.74 23.37
CA GLU A 106 9.53 2.96 24.03
C GLU A 106 8.41 3.63 24.84
N ALA A 107 7.18 3.63 24.30
CA ALA A 107 6.02 4.13 25.03
C ALA A 107 5.70 3.29 26.27
N LEU A 108 5.79 1.96 26.16
CA LEU A 108 5.62 1.04 27.29
C LEU A 108 6.75 1.18 28.32
N ASP A 109 8.00 1.35 27.90
CA ASP A 109 9.14 1.58 28.78
C ASP A 109 8.99 2.89 29.57
N LYS A 110 8.49 3.96 28.92
CA LYS A 110 8.15 5.21 29.61
C LYS A 110 7.03 5.04 30.62
N LEU A 111 5.98 4.29 30.27
CA LEU A 111 4.89 3.99 31.19
C LEU A 111 5.39 3.17 32.39
N ALA A 112 6.28 2.19 32.16
CA ALA A 112 6.90 1.38 33.20
C ALA A 112 7.66 2.23 34.23
N GLN A 113 8.34 3.28 33.77
CA GLN A 113 9.12 4.16 34.64
C GLN A 113 8.25 5.13 35.45
N GLN A 114 7.14 5.62 34.87
CA GLN A 114 6.28 6.63 35.49
C GLN A 114 5.18 6.02 36.35
N ASP A 115 4.55 4.94 35.90
CA ASP A 115 3.45 4.26 36.58
C ASP A 115 3.47 2.74 36.29
N PRO A 116 4.23 1.96 37.07
CA PRO A 116 4.33 0.52 36.92
C PRO A 116 2.99 -0.22 37.05
N ASP A 117 2.04 0.30 37.83
CA ASP A 117 0.74 -0.34 38.05
C ASP A 117 -0.24 -0.04 36.91
N ALA A 118 -0.14 1.13 36.26
CA ALA A 118 -0.82 1.37 34.99
C ALA A 118 -0.32 0.44 33.88
N LEU A 119 0.99 0.18 33.81
CA LEU A 119 1.53 -0.81 32.85
C LEU A 119 0.94 -2.21 33.09
N LYS A 120 0.91 -2.69 34.33
CA LYS A 120 0.31 -3.99 34.68
C LYS A 120 -1.15 -4.08 34.24
N ARG A 121 -1.95 -3.04 34.52
CA ARG A 121 -3.36 -2.96 34.09
C ARG A 121 -3.50 -2.98 32.58
N LEU A 122 -2.64 -2.27 31.85
CA LEU A 122 -2.65 -2.25 30.39
C LEU A 122 -2.33 -3.64 29.83
N LEU A 123 -1.27 -4.30 30.31
CA LEU A 123 -0.89 -5.63 29.84
C LEU A 123 -1.98 -6.67 30.13
N ALA A 124 -2.67 -6.57 31.27
CA ALA A 124 -3.79 -7.45 31.60
C ALA A 124 -4.98 -7.35 30.62
N GLN A 125 -5.15 -6.24 29.90
CA GLN A 125 -6.21 -6.09 28.89
C GLN A 125 -5.91 -6.84 27.58
N TYR A 126 -4.64 -7.16 27.32
CA TYR A 126 -4.20 -7.83 26.07
C TYR A 126 -3.74 -9.26 26.28
N THR A 127 -3.68 -9.73 27.53
CA THR A 127 -3.35 -11.10 27.87
C THR A 127 -4.67 -11.85 28.14
N HIS A 128 -5.27 -12.40 27.07
CA HIS A 128 -6.43 -13.31 27.16
C HIS A 128 -5.99 -14.75 27.39
#